data_AF-A0A067FWY3-F1
#
_entry.id   AF-A0A067FWY3-F1
#
_cell.length_a   1.000
_cell.length_b   1.000
_cell.length_c   1.000
_cell.angle_alpha   90.00
_cell.angle_beta   90.00
_cell.angle_gamma   90.00
#
_symmetry.space_group_name_H-M   'P 1'
#
loop_
_entity.id
_entity.type
_entity.pdbx_description
1 polymer ?
#
loop_
_entity_poly.entity_id
_entity_poly.type
_entity_poly.pdbx_seq_one_letter_code
_entity_poly.pdbx_strand_id
1 'polypeptide(L)'
;MAKKEAKEEEKAAASLAEPRTNPSVEDTGMVRNSLTLSPPKPSWFTPGRLLVIFCFINLLNYVDRGTIASNGVNGSPKNCSANGTCTPGTGIQGDFDLNNFQDGVLSSAFMVGLLVASPIFASLARSVNPFRLIGVGLTVWTLAVVGCGFSFSFWMIAICRMLVGVGEASFISLAAPFIDDNAPVAKKTAWLGVFYMCLPSGYAIGYVYGGWVGHYNWRYAFWGEAILMFPFAVLGFVMKPLQLKGFAPAESKKAFTDIEIAFPEAQGDTHCSSEE
;
A
#
# COMPACT_ATOMS: atom_id res chain seq x y z
N MET A 1 38.88 -94.02 -45.39
CA MET A 1 38.48 -92.65 -45.01
C MET A 1 38.55 -92.57 -43.49
N ALA A 2 39.68 -92.31 -42.84
CA ALA A 2 40.78 -91.42 -43.21
C ALA A 2 40.28 -89.99 -43.43
N LYS A 3 40.00 -89.27 -42.34
CA LYS A 3 40.58 -87.97 -42.01
C LYS A 3 39.79 -87.31 -40.86
N LYS A 4 40.44 -87.38 -39.69
CA LYS A 4 40.52 -86.36 -38.64
C LYS A 4 39.31 -86.20 -37.70
N GLU A 5 39.31 -86.47 -36.39
CA GLU A 5 40.29 -86.88 -35.36
C GLU A 5 41.72 -86.31 -35.46
N ALA A 6 42.02 -85.32 -34.61
CA ALA A 6 43.25 -84.54 -34.53
C ALA A 6 43.33 -83.32 -35.47
N LYS A 7 42.75 -82.21 -35.00
CA LYS A 7 43.50 -80.96 -34.90
C LYS A 7 42.86 -80.09 -33.80
N GLU A 8 43.62 -79.94 -32.72
CA GLU A 8 43.64 -78.79 -31.80
C GLU A 8 42.34 -78.51 -31.02
N GLU A 9 42.20 -78.82 -29.72
CA GLU A 9 43.20 -79.05 -28.67
C GLU A 9 44.42 -78.10 -28.72
N GLU A 10 44.20 -76.86 -29.17
CA GLU A 10 45.12 -75.74 -28.90
C GLU A 10 44.36 -74.41 -29.01
N LYS A 11 43.37 -74.25 -28.14
CA LYS A 11 43.18 -73.00 -27.38
C LYS A 11 42.21 -73.23 -26.22
N ALA A 12 42.50 -74.29 -25.48
CA ALA A 12 42.34 -74.28 -24.03
C ALA A 12 43.58 -73.58 -23.46
N ALA A 13 43.56 -72.26 -23.37
CA ALA A 13 44.43 -71.51 -22.47
C ALA A 13 43.77 -70.15 -22.19
N ALA A 14 43.58 -69.86 -20.90
CA ALA A 14 43.00 -68.65 -20.32
C ALA A 14 41.48 -68.52 -20.53
N SER A 15 40.63 -69.18 -19.75
CA SER A 15 40.46 -69.07 -18.30
C SER A 15 40.05 -67.65 -17.85
N LEU A 16 39.05 -67.66 -16.97
CA LEU A 16 38.65 -66.65 -15.98
C LEU A 16 37.45 -65.74 -16.29
N ALA A 17 36.47 -65.89 -15.40
CA ALA A 17 35.43 -64.95 -14.97
C ALA A 17 34.02 -65.07 -15.58
N GLU A 18 33.28 -66.09 -15.12
CA GLU A 18 31.88 -65.92 -14.67
C GLU A 18 31.83 -64.84 -13.54
N PRO A 19 30.69 -64.14 -13.24
CA PRO A 19 29.42 -64.79 -12.95
C PRO A 19 28.10 -64.05 -13.26
N ARG A 20 27.04 -64.87 -13.19
CA ARG A 20 25.60 -64.60 -13.17
C ARG A 20 25.19 -63.37 -12.35
N THR A 21 24.31 -62.55 -12.91
CA THR A 21 23.60 -61.48 -12.20
C THR A 21 22.32 -62.01 -11.52
N ASN A 22 22.24 -61.76 -10.20
CA ASN A 22 21.04 -61.94 -9.38
C ASN A 22 20.04 -60.77 -9.57
N PRO A 23 18.75 -60.93 -9.21
CA PRO A 23 17.70 -59.95 -9.45
C PRO A 23 17.66 -58.88 -8.34
N SER A 24 17.38 -57.62 -8.69
CA SER A 24 17.21 -56.56 -7.70
C SER A 24 16.11 -55.57 -8.09
N VAL A 25 15.07 -55.58 -7.24
CA VAL A 25 14.31 -54.42 -6.72
C VAL A 25 13.28 -53.77 -7.65
N GLU A 26 12.02 -54.01 -7.29
CA GLU A 26 10.84 -53.25 -7.67
C GLU A 26 11.04 -51.74 -7.40
N ASP A 27 11.06 -50.95 -8.46
CA ASP A 27 10.93 -49.50 -8.38
C ASP A 27 9.43 -49.18 -8.28
N THR A 28 8.92 -49.10 -7.05
CA THR A 28 7.63 -48.48 -6.76
C THR A 28 7.71 -47.00 -7.13
N GLY A 29 7.40 -46.72 -8.40
CA GLY A 29 7.24 -45.38 -8.93
C GLY A 29 6.21 -44.62 -8.09
N MET A 30 6.69 -43.59 -7.38
CA MET A 30 5.85 -42.58 -6.76
C MET A 30 4.90 -42.02 -7.82
N VAL A 31 3.62 -42.35 -7.66
CA VAL A 31 2.52 -41.71 -8.37
C VAL A 31 2.65 -40.20 -8.14
N ARG A 32 3.02 -39.48 -9.21
CA ARG A 32 2.92 -38.03 -9.30
C ARG A 32 1.45 -37.67 -9.07
N ASN A 33 1.12 -37.30 -7.83
CA ASN A 33 -0.09 -36.56 -7.54
C ASN A 33 0.08 -35.16 -8.15
N SER A 34 -0.26 -35.03 -9.44
CA SER A 34 -0.55 -33.75 -10.06
C SER A 34 -1.77 -33.16 -9.35
N LEU A 35 -1.52 -32.44 -8.25
CA LEU A 35 -2.42 -31.46 -7.70
C LEU A 35 -2.67 -30.43 -8.81
N THR A 36 -3.68 -30.66 -9.64
CA THR A 36 -4.36 -29.62 -10.37
C THR A 36 -4.94 -28.67 -9.32
N LEU A 37 -4.11 -27.71 -8.88
CA LEU A 37 -4.56 -26.51 -8.20
C LEU A 37 -5.63 -25.92 -9.12
N SER A 38 -6.89 -26.06 -8.70
CA SER A 38 -7.98 -25.32 -9.32
C SER A 38 -7.53 -23.86 -9.40
N PRO A 39 -7.67 -23.18 -10.56
CA PRO A 39 -7.30 -21.78 -10.64
C PRO A 39 -8.03 -21.07 -9.49
N PRO A 40 -7.33 -20.25 -8.68
CA PRO A 40 -7.97 -19.57 -7.57
C PRO A 40 -9.19 -18.86 -8.15
N LYS A 41 -10.38 -19.12 -7.56
CA LYS A 41 -11.62 -18.36 -7.87
C LYS A 41 -11.22 -16.91 -8.04
N PRO A 42 -11.63 -16.21 -9.11
CA PRO A 42 -11.23 -14.83 -9.31
C PRO A 42 -11.63 -14.08 -8.06
N SER A 43 -10.65 -13.77 -7.22
CA SER A 43 -10.82 -12.83 -6.15
C SER A 43 -11.31 -11.58 -6.85
N TRP A 44 -12.47 -11.08 -6.46
CA TRP A 44 -13.01 -9.83 -7.01
C TRP A 44 -11.98 -8.67 -6.90
N PHE A 45 -10.95 -8.85 -6.07
CA PHE A 45 -9.79 -8.00 -5.91
C PHE A 45 -8.68 -8.33 -6.91
N THR A 46 -8.75 -7.73 -8.09
CA THR A 46 -7.59 -7.58 -8.98
C THR A 46 -6.76 -6.37 -8.51
N PRO A 47 -5.41 -6.41 -8.55
CA PRO A 47 -4.57 -5.26 -8.21
C PRO A 47 -4.98 -3.95 -8.90
N GLY A 48 -5.48 -4.03 -10.15
CA GLY A 48 -5.98 -2.86 -10.87
C GLY A 48 -7.25 -2.23 -10.28
N ARG A 49 -8.18 -3.04 -9.74
CA ARG A 49 -9.38 -2.51 -9.05
C ARG A 49 -9.00 -1.81 -7.76
N LEU A 50 -8.01 -2.34 -7.05
CA LEU A 50 -7.52 -1.72 -5.84
C LEU A 50 -6.82 -0.38 -6.13
N LEU A 51 -6.03 -0.32 -7.21
CA LEU A 51 -5.46 0.96 -7.66
C LEU A 51 -6.58 2.00 -7.90
N VAL A 52 -7.66 1.62 -8.59
CA VAL A 52 -8.79 2.53 -8.82
C VAL A 52 -9.39 3.02 -7.50
N ILE A 53 -9.61 2.12 -6.54
CA ILE A 53 -10.12 2.48 -5.20
C ILE A 53 -9.17 3.45 -4.49
N PHE A 54 -7.86 3.18 -4.49
CA PHE A 54 -6.87 4.05 -3.87
C PHE A 54 -6.79 5.40 -4.58
N CYS A 55 -6.89 5.44 -5.91
CA CYS A 55 -6.97 6.69 -6.65
C CYS A 55 -8.20 7.51 -6.26
N PHE A 56 -9.37 6.88 -6.10
CA PHE A 56 -10.58 7.58 -5.64
C PHE A 56 -10.43 8.12 -4.22
N ILE A 57 -9.91 7.32 -3.29
CA ILE A 57 -9.66 7.76 -1.90
C ILE A 57 -8.65 8.91 -1.90
N ASN A 58 -7.56 8.80 -2.67
CA ASN A 58 -6.55 9.84 -2.79
C ASN A 58 -7.15 11.11 -3.36
N LEU A 59 -7.95 10.99 -4.44
CA LEU A 59 -8.65 12.12 -5.04
C LEU A 59 -9.54 12.83 -4.02
N LEU A 60 -10.33 12.08 -3.23
CA LEU A 60 -11.20 12.65 -2.19
C LEU A 60 -10.41 13.33 -1.06
N ASN A 61 -9.29 12.75 -0.61
CA ASN A 61 -8.43 13.40 0.39
C ASN A 61 -7.89 14.74 -0.10
N TYR A 62 -7.47 14.81 -1.37
CA TYR A 62 -6.99 16.06 -1.96
C TYR A 62 -8.10 17.02 -2.36
N VAL A 63 -9.32 16.53 -2.57
CA VAL A 63 -10.54 17.35 -2.69
C VAL A 63 -10.77 18.11 -1.37
N ASP A 64 -10.76 17.47 -0.19
CA ASP A 64 -10.92 18.16 1.11
C ASP A 64 -9.97 19.36 1.26
N ARG A 65 -8.70 19.17 0.87
CA ARG A 65 -7.69 20.25 0.92
C ARG A 65 -7.99 21.40 -0.05
N GLY A 66 -8.52 21.10 -1.24
CA GLY A 66 -8.95 22.12 -2.20
C GLY A 66 -10.25 22.81 -1.79
N THR A 67 -11.19 22.04 -1.23
CA THR A 67 -12.50 22.51 -0.76
C THR A 67 -12.36 23.58 0.29
N ILE A 68 -11.58 23.31 1.35
CA ILE A 68 -11.37 24.29 2.42
C ILE A 68 -10.58 25.52 1.95
N ALA A 69 -9.67 25.37 0.98
CA ALA A 69 -8.93 26.49 0.43
C ALA A 69 -9.78 27.35 -0.53
N SER A 70 -10.90 26.83 -1.00
CA SER A 70 -11.81 27.55 -1.90
C SER A 70 -12.48 28.73 -1.21
N ASN A 71 -12.61 29.85 -1.94
CA ASN A 71 -13.30 31.03 -1.45
C ASN A 71 -14.77 30.76 -1.07
N GLY A 72 -15.41 29.73 -1.64
CA GLY A 72 -16.78 29.37 -1.26
C GLY A 72 -16.88 28.80 0.16
N VAL A 73 -15.86 28.08 0.63
CA VAL A 73 -15.85 27.45 1.95
C VAL A 73 -15.06 28.29 2.95
N ASN A 74 -13.85 28.73 2.58
CA ASN A 74 -13.04 29.59 3.42
C ASN A 74 -13.69 30.96 3.63
N GLY A 75 -14.16 31.54 2.53
CA GLY A 75 -14.80 32.85 2.50
C GLY A 75 -13.83 34.00 2.73
N SER A 76 -14.34 35.06 3.34
CA SER A 76 -13.62 36.31 3.57
C SER A 76 -14.02 36.93 4.90
N PRO A 77 -13.12 37.66 5.58
CA PRO A 77 -13.44 38.31 6.83
C PRO A 77 -14.37 39.49 6.61
N LYS A 78 -15.09 39.90 7.66
CA LYS A 78 -15.88 41.12 7.63
C LYS A 78 -14.94 42.33 7.51
N ASN A 79 -15.27 43.26 6.63
CA ASN A 79 -14.48 44.47 6.46
C ASN A 79 -15.39 45.70 6.50
N CYS A 80 -15.02 46.70 7.30
CA CYS A 80 -15.77 47.96 7.44
C CYS A 80 -14.89 49.12 7.01
N SER A 81 -15.35 49.89 6.02
CA SER A 81 -14.66 51.08 5.55
C SER A 81 -14.85 52.25 6.52
N ALA A 82 -13.92 53.22 6.47
CA ALA A 82 -13.97 54.45 7.25
C ALA A 82 -15.25 55.28 7.00
N ASN A 83 -15.89 55.07 5.85
CA ASN A 83 -17.17 55.71 5.49
C ASN A 83 -18.40 55.01 6.10
N GLY A 84 -18.22 54.01 6.97
CA GLY A 84 -19.29 53.30 7.68
C GLY A 84 -19.95 52.15 6.91
N THR A 85 -19.51 51.85 5.68
CA THR A 85 -19.99 50.70 4.90
C THR A 85 -19.26 49.42 5.28
N CYS A 86 -20.00 48.39 5.71
CA CYS A 86 -19.44 47.08 6.06
C CYS A 86 -19.83 46.02 5.03
N THR A 87 -18.85 45.29 4.51
CA THR A 87 -19.09 44.06 3.74
C THR A 87 -19.24 42.89 4.72
N PRO A 88 -20.31 42.08 4.62
CA PRO A 88 -20.46 40.92 5.48
C PRO A 88 -19.33 39.93 5.20
N GLY A 89 -18.84 39.28 6.26
CA GLY A 89 -17.94 38.14 6.11
C GLY A 89 -18.70 36.95 5.51
N THR A 90 -17.97 36.06 4.85
CA THR A 90 -18.51 34.85 4.23
C THR A 90 -17.71 33.62 4.65
N GLY A 91 -18.27 32.43 4.48
CA GLY A 91 -17.59 31.17 4.76
C GLY A 91 -17.17 31.02 6.23
N ILE A 92 -16.14 30.21 6.46
CA ILE A 92 -15.56 29.96 7.78
C ILE A 92 -15.02 31.26 8.40
N GLN A 93 -14.35 32.10 7.60
CA GLN A 93 -13.77 33.35 8.09
C GLN A 93 -14.84 34.34 8.58
N GLY A 94 -15.95 34.44 7.86
CA GLY A 94 -17.07 35.29 8.25
C GLY A 94 -17.85 34.76 9.45
N ASP A 95 -18.11 33.45 9.49
CA ASP A 95 -18.90 32.82 10.57
C ASP A 95 -18.17 32.89 11.92
N PHE A 96 -16.84 32.80 11.92
CA PHE A 96 -16.03 32.80 13.15
C PHE A 96 -15.23 34.09 13.36
N ASP A 97 -15.46 35.12 12.53
CA ASP A 97 -14.77 36.43 12.56
C ASP A 97 -13.23 36.27 12.63
N LEU A 98 -12.69 35.44 11.74
CA LEU A 98 -11.27 35.08 11.73
C LEU A 98 -10.41 36.18 11.11
N ASN A 99 -9.21 36.36 11.66
CA ASN A 99 -8.13 37.04 10.95
C ASN A 99 -7.34 36.06 10.06
N ASN A 100 -6.53 36.60 9.14
CA ASN A 100 -5.73 35.79 8.20
C ASN A 100 -4.74 34.84 8.90
N PHE A 101 -4.29 35.17 10.11
CA PHE A 101 -3.42 34.29 10.89
C PHE A 101 -4.18 33.06 11.40
N GLN A 102 -5.36 33.26 11.97
CA GLN A 102 -6.23 32.18 12.43
C GLN A 102 -6.69 31.29 11.27
N ASP A 103 -6.98 31.86 10.10
CA ASP A 103 -7.26 31.07 8.90
C ASP A 103 -6.06 30.16 8.54
N GLY A 104 -4.84 30.70 8.53
CA GLY A 104 -3.62 29.93 8.32
C GLY A 104 -3.41 28.80 9.35
N VAL A 105 -3.91 28.98 10.58
CA VAL A 105 -3.86 27.93 11.63
C VAL A 105 -4.72 26.72 11.26
N LEU A 106 -5.82 26.87 10.51
CA LEU A 106 -6.66 25.72 10.11
C LEU A 106 -5.89 24.76 9.19
N SER A 107 -5.16 25.30 8.23
CA SER A 107 -4.29 24.50 7.34
C SER A 107 -3.10 23.92 8.10
N SER A 108 -2.53 24.68 9.03
CA SER A 108 -1.41 24.23 9.86
C SER A 108 -1.81 23.12 10.83
N ALA A 109 -2.99 23.18 11.45
CA ALA A 109 -3.50 22.17 12.36
C ALA A 109 -3.64 20.81 11.67
N PHE A 110 -4.16 20.80 10.44
CA PHE A 110 -4.19 19.61 9.59
C PHE A 110 -2.78 19.06 9.32
N MET A 111 -1.83 19.91 8.94
CA MET A 111 -0.43 19.49 8.71
C MET A 111 0.22 18.91 9.97
N VAL A 112 -0.01 19.50 11.14
CA VAL A 112 0.51 18.97 12.41
C VAL A 112 -0.01 17.56 12.67
N GLY A 113 -1.32 17.35 12.55
CA GLY A 113 -1.93 16.03 12.73
C GLY A 113 -1.36 15.01 11.74
N LEU A 114 -1.20 15.40 10.48
CA LEU A 114 -0.64 14.56 9.43
C LEU A 114 0.81 14.16 9.71
N LEU A 115 1.67 15.13 10.03
CA LEU A 115 3.11 14.91 10.23
C LEU A 115 3.40 14.07 11.47
N VAL A 116 2.65 14.29 12.57
CA VAL A 116 2.81 13.51 13.80
C VAL A 116 2.32 12.09 13.62
N ALA A 117 1.18 11.89 12.95
CA ALA A 117 0.58 10.57 12.79
C ALA A 117 1.26 9.70 11.73
N SER A 118 1.84 10.28 10.68
CA SER A 118 2.48 9.55 9.58
C SER A 118 3.53 8.52 10.03
N PRO A 119 4.56 8.87 10.85
CA PRO A 119 5.55 7.89 11.31
C PRO A 119 4.92 6.83 12.24
N ILE A 120 3.88 7.18 12.99
CA ILE A 120 3.16 6.24 13.86
C ILE A 120 2.47 5.17 13.01
N PHE A 121 1.71 5.58 12.00
CA PHE A 121 1.04 4.64 11.09
C PHE A 121 2.03 3.82 10.25
N ALA A 122 3.11 4.44 9.78
CA ALA A 122 4.16 3.73 9.03
C ALA A 122 4.87 2.66 9.89
N SER A 123 5.11 2.95 11.17
CA SER A 123 5.66 1.97 12.12
C SER A 123 4.66 0.85 12.42
N LEU A 124 3.41 1.21 12.67
CA LEU A 124 2.35 0.27 13.05
C LEU A 124 1.99 -0.71 11.93
N ALA A 125 2.20 -0.34 10.66
CA ALA A 125 2.02 -1.23 9.52
C ALA A 125 2.98 -2.42 9.46
N ARG A 126 4.04 -2.42 10.28
CA ARG A 126 4.95 -3.57 10.44
C ARG A 126 4.33 -4.70 11.25
N SER A 127 3.44 -4.36 12.20
CA SER A 127 2.85 -5.33 13.14
C SER A 127 1.36 -5.56 12.90
N VAL A 128 0.66 -4.61 12.29
CA VAL A 128 -0.79 -4.66 12.05
C VAL A 128 -1.09 -4.62 10.56
N ASN A 129 -2.16 -5.32 10.14
CA ASN A 129 -2.52 -5.37 8.73
C ASN A 129 -2.79 -3.94 8.16
N PRO A 130 -2.10 -3.56 7.07
CA PRO A 130 -2.17 -2.22 6.47
C PRO A 130 -3.57 -1.80 6.02
N PHE A 131 -4.41 -2.72 5.53
CA PHE A 131 -5.79 -2.38 5.13
C PHE A 131 -6.66 -1.98 6.31
N ARG A 132 -6.49 -2.66 7.45
CA ARG A 132 -7.21 -2.31 8.67
C ARG A 132 -6.75 -0.94 9.18
N LEU A 133 -5.45 -0.63 9.09
CA LEU A 133 -4.93 0.70 9.43
C LEU A 133 -5.50 1.79 8.54
N ILE A 134 -5.57 1.54 7.23
CA ILE A 134 -6.23 2.45 6.28
C ILE A 134 -7.70 2.63 6.67
N GLY A 135 -8.45 1.55 6.93
CA GLY A 135 -9.85 1.63 7.35
C GLY A 135 -10.07 2.43 8.63
N VAL A 136 -9.22 2.22 9.65
CA VAL A 136 -9.25 3.00 10.89
C VAL A 136 -9.00 4.48 10.63
N GLY A 137 -7.95 4.82 9.86
CA GLY A 137 -7.65 6.22 9.58
C GLY A 137 -8.72 6.90 8.71
N LEU A 138 -9.28 6.20 7.71
CA LEU A 138 -10.42 6.72 6.93
C LEU A 138 -11.67 6.93 7.79
N THR A 139 -11.87 6.13 8.83
CA THR A 139 -12.96 6.33 9.78
C THR A 139 -12.73 7.57 10.64
N VAL A 140 -11.51 7.73 11.16
CA VAL A 140 -11.11 8.94 11.91
C VAL A 140 -11.28 10.18 11.03
N TRP A 141 -10.81 10.12 9.78
CA TRP A 141 -10.97 11.17 8.79
C TRP A 141 -12.44 11.51 8.59
N THR A 142 -13.29 10.51 8.32
CA THR A 142 -14.72 10.71 8.04
C THR A 142 -15.43 11.35 9.22
N LEU A 143 -15.19 10.87 10.44
CA LEU A 143 -15.79 11.44 11.66
C LEU A 143 -15.29 12.86 11.92
N ALA A 144 -14.01 13.12 11.68
CA ALA A 144 -13.42 14.44 11.86
C ALA A 144 -13.97 15.47 10.85
N VAL A 145 -14.16 15.07 9.59
CA VAL A 145 -14.79 15.90 8.54
C VAL A 145 -16.25 16.19 8.89
N VAL A 146 -17.01 15.19 9.36
CA VAL A 146 -18.37 15.44 9.90
C VAL A 146 -18.33 16.47 11.04
N GLY A 147 -17.35 16.36 11.92
CA GLY A 147 -17.09 17.33 12.99
C GLY A 147 -16.81 18.74 12.49
N CYS A 148 -16.07 18.91 11.37
CA CYS A 148 -15.88 20.21 10.72
C CYS A 148 -17.22 20.82 10.29
N GLY A 149 -18.12 20.03 9.70
CA GLY A 149 -19.44 20.50 9.28
C GLY A 149 -20.36 20.90 10.45
N PHE A 150 -20.20 20.27 11.62
CA PHE A 150 -20.94 20.63 12.84
C PHE A 150 -20.23 21.65 13.74
N SER A 151 -19.11 22.21 13.27
CA SER A 151 -18.33 23.13 14.09
C SER A 151 -19.06 24.46 14.35
N PHE A 152 -19.05 24.88 15.61
CA PHE A 152 -19.64 26.12 16.09
C PHE A 152 -18.61 27.14 16.59
N SER A 153 -17.32 26.78 16.57
CA SER A 153 -16.23 27.66 16.98
C SER A 153 -14.94 27.34 16.22
N PHE A 154 -14.06 28.35 16.14
CA PHE A 154 -12.72 28.24 15.56
C PHE A 154 -11.92 27.06 16.13
N TRP A 155 -11.89 26.92 17.45
CA TRP A 155 -11.11 25.87 18.11
C TRP A 155 -11.65 24.46 17.82
N MET A 156 -12.97 24.31 17.72
CA MET A 156 -13.58 23.04 17.35
C MET A 156 -13.19 22.65 15.93
N ILE A 157 -13.32 23.55 14.95
CA ILE A 157 -12.92 23.24 13.57
C ILE A 157 -11.41 23.00 13.47
N ALA A 158 -10.57 23.73 14.20
CA ALA A 158 -9.12 23.51 14.21
C ALA A 158 -8.73 22.12 14.74
N ILE A 159 -9.37 21.67 15.83
CA ILE A 159 -9.16 20.32 16.38
C ILE A 159 -9.66 19.26 15.41
N CYS A 160 -10.86 19.45 14.83
CA CYS A 160 -11.37 18.55 13.80
C CYS A 160 -10.39 18.45 12.62
N ARG A 161 -9.86 19.57 12.13
CA ARG A 161 -8.86 19.60 11.05
C ARG A 161 -7.57 18.86 11.40
N MET A 162 -7.10 18.96 12.64
CA MET A 162 -5.99 18.15 13.12
C MET A 162 -6.31 16.66 13.06
N LEU A 163 -7.51 16.25 13.50
CA LEU A 163 -7.96 14.86 13.42
C LEU A 163 -8.13 14.36 11.98
N VAL A 164 -8.58 15.22 11.05
CA VAL A 164 -8.58 14.92 9.60
C VAL A 164 -7.15 14.58 9.14
N GLY A 165 -6.15 15.37 9.55
CA GLY A 165 -4.74 15.10 9.27
C GLY A 165 -4.25 13.77 9.83
N VAL A 166 -4.65 13.44 11.07
CA VAL A 166 -4.35 12.14 11.69
C VAL A 166 -4.96 10.99 10.87
N GLY A 167 -6.22 11.11 10.45
CA GLY A 167 -6.89 10.09 9.65
C GLY A 167 -6.24 9.88 8.28
N GLU A 168 -5.90 10.97 7.59
CA GLU A 168 -5.30 10.94 6.27
C GLU A 168 -3.87 10.38 6.27
N ALA A 169 -3.14 10.56 7.37
CA ALA A 169 -1.78 10.05 7.52
C ALA A 169 -1.68 8.53 7.34
N SER A 170 -2.71 7.78 7.73
CA SER A 170 -2.73 6.32 7.53
C SER A 170 -2.75 5.96 6.05
N PHE A 171 -3.52 6.68 5.24
CA PHE A 171 -3.64 6.43 3.82
C PHE A 171 -2.39 6.86 3.07
N ILE A 172 -1.90 8.08 3.33
CA ILE A 172 -0.68 8.61 2.68
C ILE A 172 0.54 7.74 2.94
N SER A 173 0.70 7.22 4.16
CA SER A 173 1.87 6.42 4.53
C SER A 173 1.84 5.00 3.95
N LEU A 174 0.66 4.46 3.64
CA LEU A 174 0.49 3.04 3.31
C LEU A 174 0.07 2.78 1.86
N ALA A 175 -0.59 3.72 1.19
CA ALA A 175 -1.11 3.53 -0.15
C ALA A 175 0.00 3.36 -1.21
N ALA A 176 1.02 4.23 -1.20
CA ALA A 176 2.10 4.16 -2.19
C ALA A 176 2.93 2.86 -2.07
N PRO A 177 3.41 2.43 -0.88
CA PRO A 177 4.07 1.13 -0.71
C PRO A 177 3.19 -0.05 -1.15
N PHE A 178 1.89 0.03 -0.92
CA PHE A 178 0.97 -1.01 -1.34
C PHE A 178 0.86 -1.13 -2.86
N ILE A 179 0.75 0.01 -3.55
CA ILE A 179 0.75 0.05 -5.01
C ILE A 179 2.09 -0.47 -5.54
N ASP A 180 3.19 -0.08 -4.92
CA ASP A 180 4.56 -0.46 -5.25
C ASP A 180 4.79 -1.99 -5.19
N ASP A 181 4.22 -2.65 -4.16
CA ASP A 181 4.30 -4.10 -3.92
C ASP A 181 3.41 -4.94 -4.86
N ASN A 182 2.31 -4.36 -5.36
CA ASN A 182 1.29 -5.09 -6.13
C ASN A 182 1.29 -4.75 -7.63
N ALA A 183 1.99 -3.69 -8.03
CA ALA A 183 2.09 -3.30 -9.43
C ALA A 183 3.00 -4.28 -10.21
N PRO A 184 2.68 -4.56 -11.49
CA PRO A 184 3.59 -5.29 -12.38
C PRO A 184 4.91 -4.52 -12.53
N VAL A 185 6.05 -5.22 -12.45
CA VAL A 185 7.40 -4.61 -12.48
C VAL A 185 7.57 -3.61 -13.63
N ALA A 186 7.11 -3.96 -14.84
CA ALA A 186 7.21 -3.12 -16.03
C ALA A 186 6.29 -1.87 -16.03
N LYS A 187 5.26 -1.83 -15.18
CA LYS A 187 4.25 -0.75 -15.13
C LYS A 187 4.20 -0.03 -13.78
N LYS A 188 5.12 -0.33 -12.88
CA LYS A 188 5.17 0.20 -11.52
C LYS A 188 5.19 1.73 -11.47
N THR A 189 6.06 2.35 -12.25
CA THR A 189 6.12 3.81 -12.38
C THR A 189 4.82 4.40 -12.93
N ALA A 190 4.17 3.74 -13.89
CA ALA A 190 2.90 4.20 -14.43
C ALA A 190 1.77 4.14 -13.40
N TRP A 191 1.73 3.10 -12.55
CA TRP A 191 0.73 2.97 -11.49
C TRP A 191 0.89 4.05 -10.42
N LEU A 192 2.12 4.27 -9.96
CA LEU A 192 2.42 5.37 -9.04
C LEU A 192 2.16 6.74 -9.69
N GLY A 193 2.47 6.89 -10.97
CA GLY A 193 2.17 8.12 -11.73
C GLY A 193 0.67 8.42 -11.76
N VAL A 194 -0.17 7.44 -12.06
CA VAL A 194 -1.64 7.59 -12.02
C VAL A 194 -2.11 7.93 -10.61
N PHE A 195 -1.57 7.27 -9.58
CA PHE A 195 -1.91 7.57 -8.19
C PHE A 195 -1.53 9.00 -7.79
N TYR A 196 -0.34 9.47 -8.20
CA TYR A 196 0.11 10.82 -7.87
C TYR A 196 -0.56 11.91 -8.71
N MET A 197 -1.05 11.59 -9.91
CA MET A 197 -1.87 12.53 -10.70
C MET A 197 -3.18 12.90 -9.99
N CYS A 198 -3.69 12.05 -9.09
CA CYS A 198 -4.85 12.39 -8.27
C CYS A 198 -4.62 13.58 -7.33
N LEU A 199 -3.36 13.95 -7.01
CA LEU A 199 -3.05 15.08 -6.14
C LEU A 199 -3.49 16.43 -6.74
N PRO A 200 -2.91 16.87 -7.87
CA PRO A 200 -3.30 18.14 -8.48
C PRO A 200 -4.75 18.10 -8.98
N SER A 201 -5.23 16.95 -9.48
CA SER A 201 -6.62 16.80 -9.91
C SER A 201 -7.59 16.94 -8.73
N GLY A 202 -7.28 16.37 -7.57
CA GLY A 202 -8.10 16.48 -6.36
C GLY A 202 -8.19 17.90 -5.87
N TYR A 203 -7.07 18.62 -5.78
CA TYR A 203 -7.08 20.05 -5.43
C TYR A 203 -7.95 20.88 -6.37
N ALA A 204 -7.81 20.69 -7.68
CA ALA A 204 -8.59 21.43 -8.68
C ALA A 204 -10.09 21.15 -8.54
N ILE A 205 -10.48 19.88 -8.38
CA ILE A 205 -11.88 19.50 -8.16
C ILE A 205 -12.40 20.08 -6.84
N GLY A 206 -11.59 20.06 -5.77
CA GLY A 206 -11.93 20.64 -4.48
C GLY A 206 -12.21 22.14 -4.55
N TYR A 207 -11.40 22.90 -5.29
CA TYR A 207 -11.66 24.33 -5.50
C TYR A 207 -13.02 24.59 -6.15
N VAL A 208 -13.33 23.83 -7.21
CA VAL A 208 -14.60 23.95 -7.94
C VAL A 208 -15.78 23.51 -7.07
N TYR A 209 -15.66 22.36 -6.40
CA TYR A 209 -16.67 21.82 -5.52
C TYR A 209 -16.96 22.76 -4.34
N GLY A 210 -15.92 23.22 -3.62
CA GLY A 210 -16.05 24.16 -2.52
C GLY A 210 -16.61 25.51 -2.96
N GLY A 211 -16.25 25.98 -4.15
CA GLY A 211 -16.82 27.20 -4.72
C GLY A 211 -18.31 27.08 -4.97
N TRP A 212 -18.74 25.95 -5.55
CA TRP A 212 -20.14 25.70 -5.86
C TRP A 212 -21.00 25.47 -4.62
N VAL A 213 -20.54 24.65 -3.68
CA VAL A 213 -21.28 24.35 -2.44
C VAL A 213 -21.31 25.54 -1.48
N GLY A 214 -20.26 26.37 -1.51
CA GLY A 214 -20.14 27.58 -0.71
C GLY A 214 -21.22 28.63 -0.95
N HIS A 215 -21.89 28.62 -2.12
CA HIS A 215 -23.04 29.49 -2.38
C HIS A 215 -24.23 29.23 -1.45
N TYR A 216 -24.34 28.01 -0.92
CA TYR A 216 -25.40 27.64 0.00
C TYR A 216 -24.90 27.79 1.44
N ASN A 217 -24.15 26.81 1.92
CA ASN A 217 -23.53 26.83 3.23
C ASN A 217 -22.25 26.00 3.16
N TRP A 218 -21.16 26.57 3.65
CA TRP A 218 -19.85 25.91 3.65
C TRP A 218 -19.87 24.57 4.42
N ARG A 219 -20.77 24.40 5.40
CA ARG A 219 -20.90 23.15 6.18
C ARG A 219 -21.29 21.95 5.32
N TYR A 220 -22.08 22.18 4.27
CA TYR A 220 -22.49 21.10 3.35
C TYR A 220 -21.30 20.50 2.59
N ALA A 221 -20.23 21.28 2.40
CA ALA A 221 -19.04 20.79 1.70
C ALA A 221 -18.43 19.60 2.45
N PHE A 222 -18.27 19.74 3.77
CA PHE A 222 -17.75 18.69 4.65
C PHE A 222 -18.69 17.49 4.76
N TRP A 223 -20.01 17.70 4.91
CA TRP A 223 -20.94 16.57 4.96
C TRP A 223 -20.97 15.77 3.66
N GLY A 224 -20.89 16.43 2.50
CA GLY A 224 -20.79 15.77 1.21
C GLY A 224 -19.54 14.91 1.09
N GLU A 225 -18.39 15.44 1.50
CA GLU A 225 -17.10 14.71 1.51
C GLU A 225 -17.13 13.49 2.44
N ALA A 226 -17.71 13.62 3.64
CA ALA A 226 -17.86 12.52 4.57
C ALA A 226 -18.74 11.39 4.01
N ILE A 227 -19.86 11.74 3.36
CA ILE A 227 -20.76 10.76 2.73
C ILE A 227 -20.03 10.01 1.61
N LEU A 228 -19.23 10.72 0.80
CA LEU A 228 -18.46 10.12 -0.28
C LEU A 228 -17.35 9.19 0.23
N MET A 229 -16.72 9.51 1.36
CA MET A 229 -15.65 8.68 1.94
C MET A 229 -16.17 7.46 2.73
N PHE A 230 -17.36 7.58 3.34
CA PHE A 230 -17.97 6.54 4.18
C PHE A 230 -17.91 5.10 3.61
N PRO A 231 -18.27 4.82 2.35
CA PRO A 231 -18.19 3.45 1.82
C PRO A 231 -16.76 2.90 1.81
N PHE A 232 -15.74 3.75 1.61
CA PHE A 232 -14.34 3.34 1.62
C PHE A 232 -13.82 3.08 3.04
N ALA A 233 -14.31 3.85 4.02
CA ALA A 233 -14.04 3.58 5.44
C ALA A 233 -14.59 2.21 5.85
N VAL A 234 -15.84 1.90 5.49
CA VAL A 234 -16.46 0.59 5.74
C VAL A 234 -15.71 -0.52 5.02
N LEU A 235 -15.32 -0.30 3.75
CA LEU A 235 -14.55 -1.26 2.96
C LEU A 235 -13.24 -1.65 3.67
N GLY A 236 -12.57 -0.72 4.35
CA GLY A 236 -11.36 -0.97 5.12
C GLY A 236 -11.50 -2.04 6.21
N PHE A 237 -12.69 -2.25 6.77
CA PHE A 237 -12.96 -3.29 7.77
C PHE A 237 -13.52 -4.59 7.17
N VAL A 238 -14.28 -4.49 6.08
CA VAL A 238 -14.91 -5.64 5.42
C VAL A 238 -13.90 -6.42 4.57
N MET A 239 -12.83 -5.77 4.11
CA MET A 239 -11.81 -6.41 3.28
C MET A 239 -10.99 -7.48 4.03
N LYS A 240 -10.76 -8.60 3.34
CA LYS A 240 -9.78 -9.60 3.81
C LYS A 240 -8.37 -9.00 3.75
N PRO A 241 -7.55 -9.19 4.79
CA PRO A 241 -6.22 -8.60 4.90
C PRO A 241 -5.31 -9.09 3.78
N LEU A 242 -5.09 -8.26 2.76
CA LEU A 242 -3.97 -8.42 1.83
C LEU A 242 -2.72 -7.95 2.58
N GLN A 243 -1.71 -8.81 2.64
CA GLN A 243 -0.47 -8.52 3.36
C GLN A 243 0.46 -7.70 2.46
N LEU A 244 1.12 -6.68 3.02
CA LEU A 244 2.25 -6.02 2.35
C LEU A 244 3.42 -7.00 2.33
N LYS A 245 4.06 -7.15 1.15
CA LYS A 245 5.22 -8.04 0.99
C LYS A 245 6.50 -7.38 1.50
N GLY A 246 6.59 -6.05 1.46
CA GLY A 246 7.79 -5.29 1.82
C GLY A 246 8.11 -5.19 3.31
N PHE A 247 7.19 -5.57 4.21
CA PHE A 247 7.39 -5.51 5.67
C PHE A 247 7.68 -6.89 6.29
N ALA A 248 8.45 -7.74 5.61
CA ALA A 248 8.96 -8.96 6.22
C ALA A 248 9.74 -8.60 7.50
N PRO A 249 9.53 -9.30 8.63
CA PRO A 249 10.32 -9.09 9.84
C PRO A 249 11.81 -9.21 9.49
N ALA A 250 12.63 -8.38 10.13
CA ALA A 250 14.10 -8.38 9.97
C ALA A 250 14.76 -9.74 10.29
N GLU A 251 13.99 -10.75 10.73
CA GLU A 251 14.40 -12.16 10.78
C GLU A 251 14.88 -12.71 9.45
N SER A 252 14.34 -12.28 8.30
CA SER A 252 14.85 -12.82 7.01
C SER A 252 16.27 -12.33 6.70
N LYS A 253 16.67 -11.15 7.18
CA LYS A 253 18.07 -10.70 7.05
C LYS A 253 18.97 -11.44 8.04
N LYS A 254 18.52 -11.64 9.29
CA LYS A 254 19.26 -12.48 10.25
C LYS A 254 19.42 -13.91 9.74
N ALA A 255 18.38 -14.55 9.23
CA ALA A 255 18.47 -15.91 8.70
C ALA A 255 19.40 -16.01 7.48
N PHE A 256 19.43 -15.00 6.59
CA PHE A 256 20.38 -14.99 5.48
C PHE A 256 21.82 -14.77 5.94
N THR A 257 22.04 -13.88 6.91
CA THR A 257 23.37 -13.62 7.51
C THR A 257 23.83 -14.79 8.38
N ASP A 258 22.94 -15.46 9.09
CA ASP A 258 23.24 -16.64 9.91
C ASP A 258 23.53 -17.86 9.03
N ILE A 259 22.87 -18.00 7.87
CA ILE A 259 23.21 -19.01 6.85
C ILE A 259 24.58 -18.71 6.21
N GLU A 260 24.89 -17.45 5.90
CA GLU A 260 26.17 -17.05 5.33
C GLU A 260 27.33 -17.17 6.33
N ILE A 261 27.07 -17.00 7.63
CA ILE A 261 28.04 -17.23 8.72
C ILE A 261 28.15 -18.72 9.08
N ALA A 262 27.10 -19.52 8.91
CA ALA A 262 27.10 -20.96 9.22
C ALA A 262 27.78 -21.84 8.17
N PHE A 263 28.12 -21.30 6.99
CA PHE A 263 28.89 -22.00 5.95
C PHE A 263 30.14 -21.21 5.50
N PRO A 264 31.20 -21.11 6.31
CA PRO A 264 32.45 -20.48 5.87
C PRO A 264 33.29 -21.33 4.92
N GLU A 265 33.02 -22.64 4.76
CA GLU A 265 33.91 -23.55 4.02
C GLU A 265 33.14 -24.55 3.16
N ALA A 266 33.02 -24.24 1.87
CA ALA A 266 32.93 -25.23 0.81
C ALA A 266 33.64 -24.72 -0.45
N GLN A 267 34.85 -24.19 -0.29
CA GLN A 267 35.80 -23.95 -1.39
C GLN A 267 37.25 -24.08 -0.88
N GLY A 268 37.62 -25.31 -0.58
CA GLY A 268 38.97 -25.85 -0.63
C GLY A 268 38.81 -27.34 -0.99
N ASP A 269 39.52 -27.99 -1.88
CA ASP A 269 40.73 -27.66 -2.64
C ASP A 269 40.75 -28.56 -3.88
N THR A 270 41.44 -28.16 -4.95
CA THR A 270 42.17 -29.09 -5.83
C THR A 270 43.22 -28.31 -6.61
N HIS A 271 44.24 -27.82 -5.90
CA HIS A 271 45.54 -27.59 -6.52
C HIS A 271 46.39 -28.84 -6.25
N CYS A 272 46.42 -29.74 -7.22
CA CYS A 272 47.31 -30.90 -7.19
C CYS A 272 48.71 -30.41 -7.61
N SER A 273 49.67 -30.47 -6.69
CA SER A 273 51.09 -30.45 -7.02
C SER A 273 51.58 -31.89 -7.07
N SER A 274 52.14 -32.31 -8.20
CA SER A 274 53.10 -33.41 -8.29
C SER A 274 54.08 -33.08 -9.40
N GLU A 275 55.34 -32.94 -9.00
CA GLU A 275 56.54 -32.89 -9.85
C GLU A 275 56.61 -34.10 -10.80
N GLU A 276 56.95 -33.85 -12.07
CA GLU A 276 58.03 -34.50 -12.84
C GLU A 276 58.54 -33.51 -13.91
#